data_AF-A0A7W0PNF8-F1
#
_entry.id   AF-A0A7W0PNF8-F1
#
_cell.length_a   1.000
_cell.length_b   1.000
_cell.length_c   1.000
_cell.angle_alpha   90.00
_cell.angle_beta   90.00
_cell.angle_gamma   90.00
#
_symmetry.space_group_name_H-M   'P 1'
#
loop_
_entity.id
_entity.type
_entity.pdbx_description
1 polymer ?
#
loop_
_entity_poly.entity_id
_entity_poly.type
_entity_poly.pdbx_seq_one_letter_code
_entity_poly.pdbx_strand_id
1 'polypeptide(L)'
;MEATIPTKPNRSVDLANFTRDAVIALSLAKAEPAWVLEQRLAAWETFESLPMPSRSDEEWRRTDLRRLKLDRFAPVLTATERVTSLEQLTSG
;
A
#
# COMPACT_ATOMS: atom_id res chain seq x y z
N MET A 1 12.17 12.37 -43.74
CA MET A 1 11.15 12.88 -42.80
C MET A 1 10.76 11.70 -41.93
N GLU A 2 11.54 11.46 -40.87
CA GLU A 2 11.37 10.27 -40.02
C GLU A 2 10.64 10.71 -38.74
N ALA A 3 9.39 10.26 -38.59
CA ALA A 3 8.58 10.59 -37.45
C ALA A 3 9.04 9.75 -36.24
N THR A 4 9.61 10.44 -35.25
CA THR A 4 9.94 9.87 -33.94
C THR A 4 8.66 9.41 -33.25
N ILE A 5 8.51 8.11 -33.04
CA ILE A 5 7.44 7.53 -32.19
C ILE A 5 7.80 7.81 -30.73
N PRO A 6 6.96 8.49 -29.93
CA PRO A 6 7.21 8.59 -28.50
C PRO A 6 7.05 7.21 -27.86
N THR A 7 8.15 6.70 -27.32
CA THR A 7 8.20 5.47 -26.52
C THR A 7 7.26 5.63 -25.33
N LYS A 8 6.23 4.77 -25.26
CA LYS A 8 5.31 4.64 -24.12
C LYS A 8 6.13 4.58 -22.82
N PRO A 9 5.79 5.32 -21.75
CA PRO A 9 6.50 5.18 -20.49
C PRO A 9 6.30 3.74 -19.99
N ASN A 10 7.41 3.02 -19.90
CA ASN A 10 7.48 1.72 -19.26
C ASN A 10 7.22 1.97 -17.76
N ARG A 11 5.97 1.78 -17.30
CA ARG A 11 5.64 1.79 -15.87
C ARG A 11 6.22 0.51 -15.26
N SER A 12 7.48 0.58 -14.85
CA SER A 12 7.98 -0.30 -13.80
C SER A 12 7.14 0.00 -12.56
N VAL A 13 6.23 -0.92 -12.25
CA VAL A 13 5.34 -0.90 -11.10
C VAL A 13 6.21 -0.71 -9.84
N ASP A 14 6.09 0.44 -9.18
CA ASP A 14 6.89 0.72 -8.00
C ASP A 14 6.27 0.06 -6.77
N LEU A 15 6.67 -1.19 -6.55
CA LEU A 15 6.25 -2.03 -5.44
C LEU A 15 7.04 -1.75 -4.15
N ALA A 16 8.10 -0.95 -4.22
CA ALA A 16 8.98 -0.69 -3.08
C ALA A 16 8.40 0.38 -2.12
N ASN A 17 7.30 1.01 -2.51
CA ASN A 17 6.75 2.17 -1.83
C ASN A 17 5.24 1.99 -1.58
N PHE A 18 4.68 2.76 -0.65
CA PHE A 18 3.25 2.77 -0.37
C PHE A 18 2.53 3.49 -1.51
N THR A 19 2.15 2.72 -2.55
CA THR A 19 1.55 3.21 -3.79
C THR A 19 0.28 2.42 -4.13
N ARG A 20 -0.55 2.98 -5.02
CA ARG A 20 -1.72 2.29 -5.57
C ARG A 20 -1.36 0.93 -6.20
N ASP A 21 -0.25 0.91 -6.92
CA ASP A 21 0.28 -0.28 -7.58
C ASP A 21 0.69 -1.35 -6.55
N ALA A 22 1.30 -0.94 -5.44
CA ALA A 22 1.63 -1.83 -4.33
C ALA A 22 0.37 -2.39 -3.64
N VAL A 23 -0.73 -1.62 -3.56
CA VAL A 23 -2.03 -2.12 -3.07
C VAL A 23 -2.60 -3.22 -3.95
N ILE A 24 -2.53 -3.05 -5.28
CA ILE A 24 -2.97 -4.07 -6.25
C ILE A 24 -2.12 -5.33 -6.10
N ALA A 25 -0.80 -5.17 -6.08
CA ALA A 25 0.13 -6.30 -5.94
C ALA A 25 -0.07 -7.06 -4.63
N LEU A 26 -0.35 -6.35 -3.52
CA LEU A 26 -0.68 -6.98 -2.25
C LEU A 26 -1.93 -7.85 -2.34
N SER A 27 -2.98 -7.35 -2.98
CA SER A 27 -4.24 -8.09 -3.10
C SER A 27 -4.09 -9.36 -3.94
N LEU A 28 -3.35 -9.25 -5.05
CA LEU A 28 -2.98 -10.39 -5.90
C LEU A 28 -2.12 -11.41 -5.16
N ALA A 29 -1.08 -10.95 -4.45
CA ALA A 29 -0.17 -11.83 -3.72
C ALA A 29 -0.88 -12.61 -2.60
N LYS A 30 -1.93 -12.03 -2.03
CA LYS A 30 -2.77 -12.67 -1.02
C LYS A 30 -3.92 -13.51 -1.59
N ALA A 31 -4.07 -13.57 -2.92
CA ALA A 31 -5.18 -14.23 -3.61
C ALA A 31 -6.55 -13.81 -3.06
N GLU A 32 -6.72 -12.51 -2.82
CA GLU A 32 -7.95 -11.97 -2.25
C GLU A 32 -9.12 -12.01 -3.26
N PRO A 33 -10.37 -12.16 -2.78
CA PRO A 33 -11.55 -11.97 -3.63
C PRO A 33 -11.61 -10.57 -4.26
N ALA A 34 -12.23 -10.47 -5.44
CA ALA A 34 -12.32 -9.20 -6.19
C ALA A 34 -12.90 -8.04 -5.36
N TRP A 35 -13.94 -8.29 -4.56
CA TRP A 35 -14.56 -7.26 -3.72
C TRP A 35 -13.58 -6.68 -2.68
N VAL A 36 -12.57 -7.44 -2.23
CA VAL A 36 -11.56 -6.93 -1.30
C VAL A 36 -10.64 -5.93 -2.01
N LEU A 37 -10.21 -6.25 -3.23
CA LEU A 37 -9.41 -5.33 -4.05
C LEU A 37 -10.17 -4.03 -4.30
N GLU A 38 -11.46 -4.11 -4.65
CA GLU A 38 -12.33 -2.95 -4.84
C GLU A 38 -12.36 -2.06 -3.59
N GLN A 39 -12.57 -2.66 -2.41
CA GLN A 39 -12.57 -1.92 -1.14
C GLN A 39 -11.21 -1.29 -0.83
N ARG A 40 -10.10 -1.98 -1.13
CA ARG A 40 -8.74 -1.43 -0.96
C ARG A 40 -8.50 -0.22 -1.88
N LEU A 41 -8.97 -0.29 -3.12
CA LEU A 41 -8.84 0.81 -4.08
C LEU A 41 -9.72 2.00 -3.70
N ALA A 42 -10.94 1.78 -3.22
CA ALA A 42 -11.79 2.84 -2.71
C ALA A 42 -11.18 3.54 -1.48
N ALA A 43 -10.58 2.77 -0.57
CA ALA A 43 -9.84 3.31 0.58
C ALA A 43 -8.60 4.10 0.13
N TRP A 44 -7.88 3.62 -0.88
CA TRP A 44 -6.74 4.33 -1.47
C TRP A 44 -7.14 5.69 -2.05
N GLU A 45 -8.23 5.74 -2.82
CA GLU A 45 -8.74 6.98 -3.40
C GLU A 45 -9.18 7.98 -2.33
N THR A 46 -9.82 7.48 -1.27
CA THR A 46 -10.19 8.31 -0.12
C THR A 46 -8.94 8.86 0.57
N PHE A 47 -7.93 8.02 0.81
CA PHE A 47 -6.67 8.43 1.43
C PHE A 47 -5.96 9.54 0.64
N GLU A 48 -5.84 9.40 -0.68
CA GLU A 48 -5.24 10.42 -1.56
C GLU A 48 -6.05 11.72 -1.60
N SER A 49 -7.37 11.66 -1.40
CA SER A 49 -8.23 12.85 -1.39
C SER A 49 -8.11 13.67 -0.10
N LEU A 50 -7.66 13.05 0.99
CA LEU A 50 -7.57 13.69 2.31
C LEU A 50 -6.20 14.37 2.48
N PRO A 51 -6.17 15.62 2.97
CA PRO A 51 -4.91 16.25 3.32
C PRO A 51 -4.25 15.51 4.48
N MET A 52 -2.91 15.49 4.51
CA MET A 52 -2.17 14.95 5.65
C MET A 52 -2.54 15.75 6.91
N PRO A 53 -2.93 15.09 8.01
CA PRO A 53 -3.36 15.79 9.19
C PRO A 53 -2.19 16.56 9.81
N SER A 54 -2.55 17.65 10.46
CA SER A 54 -1.67 18.63 11.07
C SER A 54 -1.84 18.65 12.58
N ARG A 55 -0.86 19.19 13.31
CA ARG A 55 -0.99 19.38 14.76
C ARG A 55 -2.02 20.44 15.16
N SER A 56 -2.56 21.20 14.19
CA SER A 56 -3.68 22.13 14.41
C SER A 56 -5.04 21.42 14.42
N ASP A 57 -5.12 20.21 13.87
CA ASP A 57 -6.34 19.40 13.98
C ASP A 57 -6.43 18.84 15.41
N GLU A 58 -7.53 19.09 16.12
CA GLU A 58 -7.63 18.73 17.56
C GLU A 58 -7.41 17.23 17.80
N GLU A 59 -7.88 16.39 16.88
CA GLU A 59 -7.68 14.94 16.89
C GLU A 59 -6.20 14.53 16.80
N TRP A 60 -5.36 15.37 16.20
CA TRP A 60 -3.94 15.12 15.93
C TRP A 60 -3.00 16.00 16.76
N ARG A 61 -3.52 16.86 17.64
CA ARG A 61 -2.73 17.82 18.43
C ARG A 61 -1.58 17.18 19.22
N ARG A 62 -1.75 15.92 19.64
CA ARG A 62 -0.76 15.15 20.43
C ARG A 62 0.04 14.14 19.62
N THR A 63 -0.25 13.96 18.34
CA THR A 63 0.38 12.94 17.49
C THR A 63 1.10 13.61 16.32
N ASP A 64 2.43 13.50 16.27
CA ASP A 64 3.23 14.10 15.20
C ASP A 64 3.54 13.09 14.09
N LEU A 65 2.86 13.23 12.95
CA LEU A 65 3.06 12.36 11.79
C LEU A 65 4.18 12.82 10.84
N ARG A 66 4.86 13.95 11.08
CA ARG A 66 5.85 14.50 10.11
C ARG A 66 7.00 13.54 9.78
N ARG A 67 7.32 12.63 10.72
CA ARG A 67 8.37 11.61 10.58
C ARG A 67 7.89 10.36 9.83
N LEU A 68 6.58 10.14 9.72
CA LEU A 68 6.01 9.04 8.95
C LEU A 68 6.12 9.38 7.46
N LYS A 69 7.05 8.72 6.77
CA LYS A 69 7.28 8.87 5.33
C LYS A 69 6.76 7.62 4.64
N LEU A 70 5.48 7.63 4.25
CA LEU A 70 4.79 6.45 3.70
C LEU A 70 5.46 5.94 2.43
N ASP A 71 6.03 6.84 1.64
CA ASP A 71 6.88 6.53 0.48
C ASP A 71 8.09 5.65 0.83
N ARG A 72 8.50 5.52 2.09
CA ARG A 72 9.63 4.66 2.49
C ARG A 72 9.23 3.27 2.99
N PHE A 73 7.94 2.91 2.90
CA PHE A 73 7.44 1.61 3.33
C PHE A 73 6.89 0.85 2.14
N ALA A 74 7.20 -0.45 2.07
CA ALA A 74 6.60 -1.39 1.13
C ALA A 74 5.63 -2.32 1.87
N PRO A 75 4.53 -2.75 1.23
CA PRO A 75 3.73 -3.84 1.76
C PRO A 75 4.51 -5.15 1.74
N VAL A 76 4.30 -5.98 2.77
CA VAL A 76 4.84 -7.34 2.80
C VAL A 76 4.01 -8.21 1.85
N LEU A 77 4.57 -8.51 0.67
CA LEU A 77 3.88 -9.27 -0.38
C LEU A 77 3.94 -10.78 -0.15
N THR A 78 4.95 -11.27 0.57
CA THR A 78 5.11 -12.69 0.89
C THR A 78 4.62 -12.96 2.30
N ALA A 79 3.69 -13.90 2.47
CA ALA A 79 3.31 -14.33 3.80
C ALA A 79 4.51 -14.97 4.52
N THR A 80 4.83 -14.48 5.72
CA THR A 80 5.55 -15.29 6.70
C THR A 80 4.72 -16.55 6.95
N GLU A 81 5.40 -17.68 7.12
CA GLU A 81 4.85 -19.03 7.25
C GLU A 81 3.46 -19.06 7.91
N ARG A 82 2.47 -19.62 7.21
CA ARG A 82 1.09 -19.66 7.71
C ARG A 82 1.03 -20.61 8.90
N VAL A 83 0.58 -20.10 10.05
CA VAL A 83 0.22 -20.94 11.20
C VAL A 83 -1.03 -21.75 10.84
N THR A 84 -0.92 -23.08 10.90
CA THR A 84 -2.00 -24.03 10.58
C THR A 84 -2.52 -24.77 11.79
N SER A 85 -1.83 -24.69 12.94
CA SER A 85 -2.25 -25.33 14.19
C SER A 85 -1.99 -24.42 15.39
N LEU A 86 -2.88 -24.49 16.39
CA LEU A 86 -2.76 -23.75 17.65
C LEU A 86 -1.47 -24.09 18.40
N GLU A 87 -0.99 -25.34 18.29
CA GLU A 87 0.24 -25.78 18.96
C GLU A 87 1.49 -25.05 18.48
N GLN A 88 1.45 -24.48 17.26
CA GLN A 88 2.55 -23.67 16.73
C GLN A 88 2.65 -22.29 17.39
N LEU A 89 1.64 -21.86 18.15
CA LEU A 89 1.61 -20.56 18.86
C LEU A 89 2.07 -20.67 20.32
N THR A 90 2.12 -21.87 20.90
CA THR A 90 2.36 -22.07 22.34
C THR A 90 3.83 -22.35 22.69
N SER A 91 4.74 -22.30 21.73
CA SER A 91 6.19 -22.42 22.00
C SER A 91 6.78 -21.05 22.32
N GLY A 92 6.89 -20.75 23.61
CA GLY A 92 7.58 -19.58 24.17
C GLY A 92 8.53 -19.98 25.27
#